data_AF-A0A818AYT3-F1
#
_entry.id   AF-A0A818AYT3-F1
#
_cell.length_a   1.000
_cell.length_b   1.000
_cell.length_c   1.000
_cell.angle_alpha   90.00
_cell.angle_beta   90.00
_cell.angle_gamma   90.00
#
_symmetry.space_group_name_H-M   'P 1'
#
loop_
_entity.id
_entity.type
_entity.pdbx_description
1 polymer ?
#
loop_
_entity_poly.entity_id
_entity_poly.type
_entity_poly.pdbx_seq_one_letter_code
_entity_poly.pdbx_strand_id
1 'polypeptide(L)'
;MSRSLCHCCQQNLCLQHFNEYNKLSISHLNRFNNETNILDDRLKTLNILKIIGNSRRKLEQWREDCYTKIDLFFEQKCQELDRLANEKVHQQREELNRIQIKLTELNNAQKTTHQDIDLLISKMSQIRSSIMDLEETCFKITTHPLILDDTFIDIKNTNDHEVNLSSLSHTYKAIHRPEGGFQSLACDGQHLLIHQHPNLCLFDRDANIITQTLWSYGEIRDMCWSVTLGQFIVLGANSIFCINENTMSIKEVDTIREQNWISCTCSETVLFVATNECASSIMEYILFPVIEFVRERKHPLVCKKDEFIVGVIYNNANLALMVMNMFKKSIHMELRNAKTLERIWLFQPDIVCTQKITFRCCSLTCDHPSRQKFSKTRLNAKSFSTVSG
;
A
#
# COMPACT_ATOMS: atom_id res chain seq x y z
N MET A 1 7.59 65.33 -1.26
CA MET A 1 7.68 64.86 0.14
C MET A 1 6.54 63.89 0.40
N SER A 2 6.82 62.58 0.40
CA SER A 2 5.84 61.54 0.68
C SER A 2 5.51 61.54 2.18
N ARG A 3 4.26 61.87 2.53
CA ARG A 3 3.78 61.75 3.92
C ARG A 3 3.34 60.31 4.14
N SER A 4 4.10 59.57 4.95
CA SER A 4 3.73 58.23 5.38
C SER A 4 2.43 58.30 6.20
N LEU A 5 1.42 57.52 5.82
CA LEU A 5 0.15 57.44 6.54
C LEU A 5 0.17 56.28 7.53
N CYS A 6 -0.47 56.45 8.68
CA CYS A 6 -0.70 55.37 9.63
C CYS A 6 -1.69 54.35 9.04
N HIS A 7 -1.31 53.07 8.97
CA HIS A 7 -2.16 52.01 8.42
C HIS A 7 -3.50 51.84 9.18
N CYS A 8 -3.55 52.15 10.47
CA CYS A 8 -4.75 51.97 11.30
C CYS A 8 -5.77 53.11 11.22
N CYS A 9 -5.33 54.37 11.11
CA CYS A 9 -6.22 55.54 11.13
C CYS A 9 -6.15 56.41 9.87
N GLN A 10 -5.28 56.06 8.91
CA GLN A 10 -5.07 56.75 7.63
C GLN A 10 -4.71 58.24 7.77
N GLN A 11 -4.21 58.66 8.94
CA GLN A 11 -3.71 60.01 9.19
C GLN A 11 -2.19 60.10 8.99
N ASN A 12 -1.67 61.31 8.76
CA ASN A 12 -0.23 61.56 8.64
C ASN A 12 0.49 61.05 9.90
N LEU A 13 1.50 60.20 9.71
CA LEU A 13 2.27 59.60 10.80
C LEU A 13 3.13 60.69 11.48
N CYS A 14 2.57 61.36 12.49
CA CYS A 14 3.34 62.23 13.38
C CYS A 14 4.01 61.40 14.48
N LEU A 15 5.08 61.93 15.08
CA LEU A 15 5.84 61.26 16.14
C LEU A 15 4.93 60.83 17.32
N GLN A 16 3.87 61.61 17.59
CA GLN A 16 2.89 61.31 18.63
C GLN A 16 2.05 60.06 18.29
N HIS A 17 1.52 59.95 17.07
CA HIS A 17 0.80 58.75 16.61
C HIS A 17 1.68 57.50 16.60
N PHE A 18 2.95 57.63 16.20
CA PHE A 18 3.91 56.53 16.25
C PHE A 18 4.13 56.04 17.70
N ASN A 19 4.26 56.97 18.65
CA ASN A 19 4.43 56.64 20.07
C ASN A 19 3.17 56.01 20.69
N GLU A 20 1.97 56.46 20.31
CA GLU A 20 0.70 55.86 20.74
C GLU A 20 0.53 54.44 20.16
N TYR A 21 0.84 54.25 18.89
CA TYR A 21 0.85 52.93 18.25
C TYR A 21 1.87 51.99 18.92
N ASN A 22 3.09 52.46 19.19
CA ASN A 22 4.11 51.67 19.85
C ASN A 22 3.67 51.25 21.26
N LYS A 23 3.00 52.14 22.02
CA LYS A 23 2.42 51.81 23.33
C LYS A 23 1.33 50.73 23.24
N LEU A 24 0.46 50.81 22.24
CA LEU A 24 -0.58 49.80 21.97
C LEU A 24 0.01 48.45 21.53
N SER A 25 1.02 48.47 20.66
CA SER A 25 1.73 47.25 20.24
C SER A 25 2.48 46.61 21.41
N ILE A 26 3.14 47.40 22.26
CA ILE A 26 3.80 46.89 23.49
C ILE A 26 2.77 46.31 24.46
N SER A 27 1.60 46.92 24.63
CA SER A 27 0.56 46.38 25.52
C SER A 27 -0.03 45.07 24.97
N HIS A 28 -0.21 44.94 23.65
CA HIS A 28 -0.59 43.68 23.01
C HIS A 28 0.48 42.60 23.18
N LEU A 29 1.76 42.93 22.96
CA LEU A 29 2.86 42.00 23.16
C LEU A 29 2.94 41.51 24.61
N ASN A 30 2.76 42.41 25.58
CA ASN A 30 2.72 42.05 26.99
C ASN A 30 1.53 41.12 27.31
N ARG A 31 0.37 41.36 26.71
CA ARG A 31 -0.79 40.47 26.84
C ARG A 31 -0.50 39.08 26.26
N PHE A 32 0.09 39.00 25.08
CA PHE A 32 0.49 37.72 24.49
C PHE A 32 1.50 36.99 25.36
N ASN A 33 2.50 37.70 25.90
CA ASN A 33 3.49 37.11 26.78
C ASN A 33 2.86 36.54 28.06
N ASN A 34 1.89 37.24 28.63
CA ASN A 34 1.15 36.74 29.80
C ASN A 34 0.32 35.49 29.46
N GLU A 35 -0.38 35.47 28.33
CA GLU A 35 -1.12 34.29 27.87
C GLU A 35 -0.17 33.10 27.61
N THR A 36 0.99 33.34 26.99
CA THR A 36 2.02 32.32 26.77
C THR A 36 2.52 31.75 28.09
N ASN A 37 2.78 32.59 29.10
CA ASN A 37 3.21 32.15 30.42
C ASN A 37 2.13 31.34 31.14
N ILE A 38 0.85 31.75 31.04
CA ILE A 38 -0.28 31.00 31.60
C ILE A 38 -0.40 29.62 30.95
N LEU A 39 -0.24 29.55 29.62
CA LEU A 39 -0.25 28.27 28.89
C LEU A 39 0.94 27.39 29.24
N ASP A 40 2.13 27.97 29.41
CA ASP A 40 3.34 27.25 29.83
C ASP A 40 3.19 26.67 31.25
N ASP A 41 2.68 27.46 32.20
CA ASP A 41 2.40 26.98 33.56
C ASP A 41 1.32 25.89 33.57
N ARG A 42 0.32 26.02 32.70
CA ARG A 42 -0.68 24.97 32.51
C ARG A 42 -0.08 23.69 31.93
N LEU A 43 0.84 23.78 30.97
CA LEU A 43 1.54 22.61 30.44
C LEU A 43 2.41 21.93 31.51
N LYS A 44 3.11 22.72 32.34
CA LYS A 44 3.91 22.19 33.47
C LYS A 44 3.09 21.46 34.51
N THR A 45 1.82 21.83 34.69
CA THR A 45 0.92 21.21 35.67
C THR A 45 0.18 19.98 35.13
N LEU A 46 0.33 19.64 33.85
CA LEU A 46 -0.29 18.44 33.27
C LEU A 46 0.36 17.17 33.82
N ASN A 47 -0.45 16.35 34.49
CA ASN A 47 -0.03 15.03 34.92
C ASN A 47 -0.20 14.02 33.77
N ILE A 48 0.89 13.77 33.03
CA ILE A 48 0.92 12.84 31.89
C ILE A 48 0.45 11.44 32.31
N LEU A 49 0.83 10.96 33.50
CA LEU A 49 0.44 9.63 33.99
C LEU A 49 -1.08 9.52 34.16
N LYS A 50 -1.73 10.60 34.62
CA LYS A 50 -3.20 10.67 34.72
C LYS A 50 -3.85 10.69 33.33
N ILE A 51 -3.26 11.42 32.38
CA ILE A 51 -3.76 11.52 31.00
C ILE A 51 -3.75 10.15 30.30
N ILE A 52 -2.66 9.40 30.42
CA ILE A 52 -2.51 8.08 29.76
C ILE A 52 -3.05 6.91 30.59
N GLY A 53 -3.51 7.16 31.82
CA GLY A 53 -3.90 6.10 32.76
C GLY A 53 -5.02 5.20 32.25
N ASN A 54 -6.02 5.76 31.57
CA ASN A 54 -7.10 4.98 30.95
C ASN A 54 -6.60 4.12 29.78
N SER A 55 -5.69 4.63 28.96
CA SER A 55 -5.09 3.86 27.85
C SER A 55 -4.25 2.70 28.38
N ARG A 56 -3.46 2.93 29.44
CA ARG A 56 -2.70 1.86 30.12
C ARG A 56 -3.62 0.75 30.66
N ARG A 57 -4.74 1.11 31.28
CA ARG A 57 -5.71 0.12 31.78
C ARG A 57 -6.30 -0.73 30.65
N LYS A 58 -6.53 -0.16 29.47
CA LYS A 58 -7.00 -0.92 28.30
C LYS A 58 -5.95 -1.91 27.78
N LEU A 59 -4.67 -1.51 27.78
CA LEU A 59 -3.56 -2.42 27.41
C LEU A 59 -3.42 -3.56 28.42
N GLU A 60 -3.59 -3.25 29.70
CA GLU A 60 -3.58 -4.24 30.77
C GLU A 60 -4.71 -5.26 30.62
N GLN A 61 -5.94 -4.79 30.38
CA GLN A 61 -7.08 -5.66 30.10
C GLN A 61 -6.83 -6.55 28.87
N TRP A 62 -6.32 -5.97 27.78
CA TRP A 62 -5.99 -6.73 26.57
C TRP A 62 -4.99 -7.85 26.86
N ARG A 63 -3.99 -7.59 27.71
CA ARG A 63 -2.99 -8.59 28.13
C ARG A 63 -3.66 -9.76 28.85
N GLU A 64 -4.53 -9.48 29.83
CA GLU A 64 -5.26 -10.50 30.59
C GLU A 64 -6.19 -11.33 29.69
N ASP A 65 -6.90 -10.67 28.77
CA ASP A 65 -7.79 -11.34 27.81
C ASP A 65 -7.02 -12.27 26.87
N CYS A 66 -5.82 -11.86 26.43
CA CYS A 66 -4.94 -12.67 25.59
C CYS A 66 -4.46 -13.93 26.30
N TYR A 67 -4.00 -13.82 27.55
CA TYR A 67 -3.58 -15.00 28.33
C TYR A 67 -4.72 -15.98 28.51
N THR A 68 -5.92 -15.48 28.86
CA THR A 68 -7.11 -16.32 29.00
C THR A 68 -7.43 -17.11 27.73
N LYS A 69 -7.30 -16.48 26.55
CA LYS A 69 -7.53 -17.16 25.26
C LYS A 69 -6.46 -18.20 24.93
N ILE A 70 -5.20 -17.92 25.27
CA ILE A 70 -4.09 -18.87 25.07
C ILE A 70 -4.33 -20.11 25.93
N ASP A 71 -4.69 -19.92 27.20
CA ASP A 71 -4.95 -21.02 28.13
C ASP A 71 -6.13 -21.88 27.67
N LEU A 72 -7.23 -21.25 27.23
CA LEU A 72 -8.38 -21.96 26.67
C LEU A 72 -8.01 -22.78 25.42
N PHE A 73 -7.21 -22.21 24.52
CA PHE A 73 -6.78 -22.92 23.32
C PHE A 73 -5.85 -24.10 23.65
N PHE A 74 -4.95 -23.92 24.62
CA PHE A 74 -4.09 -24.99 25.11
C PHE A 74 -4.91 -26.15 25.68
N GLU A 75 -5.88 -25.86 26.56
CA GLU A 75 -6.76 -26.86 27.16
C GLU A 75 -7.56 -27.62 26.10
N GLN A 76 -8.10 -26.92 25.09
CA GLN A 76 -8.78 -27.56 23.96
C GLN A 76 -7.87 -28.53 23.20
N LYS A 77 -6.59 -28.19 23.01
CA LYS A 77 -5.63 -29.07 22.33
C LYS A 77 -5.22 -30.26 23.18
N CYS A 78 -5.15 -30.12 24.49
CA CYS A 78 -4.98 -31.26 25.41
C CYS A 78 -6.16 -32.22 25.29
N GLN A 79 -7.40 -31.72 25.32
CA GLN A 79 -8.60 -32.54 25.17
C GLN A 79 -8.67 -33.24 23.81
N GLU A 80 -8.25 -32.57 22.73
CA GLU A 80 -8.15 -33.17 21.40
C GLU A 80 -7.14 -34.33 21.38
N LEU A 81 -5.99 -34.14 22.02
CA LEU A 81 -4.96 -35.18 22.16
C LEU A 81 -5.47 -36.37 22.96
N ASP A 82 -6.11 -36.13 24.10
CA ASP A 82 -6.70 -37.17 24.96
C ASP A 82 -7.75 -37.98 24.19
N ARG A 83 -8.61 -37.31 23.40
CA ARG A 83 -9.61 -37.99 22.58
C ARG A 83 -8.94 -38.90 21.54
N LEU A 84 -7.95 -38.39 20.80
CA LEU A 84 -7.24 -39.17 19.77
C LEU A 84 -6.49 -40.37 20.38
N ALA A 85 -5.88 -40.19 21.55
CA ALA A 85 -5.24 -41.27 22.30
C ALA A 85 -6.26 -42.34 22.70
N ASN A 86 -7.40 -41.93 23.28
CA ASN A 86 -8.45 -42.85 23.68
C ASN A 86 -9.06 -43.61 22.50
N GLU A 87 -9.28 -42.96 21.35
CA GLU A 87 -9.78 -43.61 20.14
C GLU A 87 -8.83 -44.72 19.65
N LYS A 88 -7.52 -44.45 19.61
CA LYS A 88 -6.54 -45.47 19.22
C LYS A 88 -6.46 -46.62 20.21
N VAL A 89 -6.48 -46.34 21.51
CA VAL A 89 -6.50 -47.38 22.56
C VAL A 89 -7.77 -48.23 22.44
N HIS A 90 -8.92 -47.61 22.20
CA HIS A 90 -10.18 -48.32 22.00
C HIS A 90 -10.13 -49.25 20.78
N GLN A 91 -9.58 -48.79 19.65
CA GLN A 91 -9.39 -49.63 18.45
C GLN A 91 -8.53 -50.86 18.75
N GLN A 92 -7.42 -50.71 19.48
CA GLN A 92 -6.59 -51.86 19.86
C GLN A 92 -7.34 -52.82 20.79
N ARG A 93 -8.16 -52.30 21.71
CA ARG A 93 -8.99 -53.12 22.60
C ARG A 93 -10.06 -53.91 21.83
N GLU A 94 -10.69 -53.31 20.82
CA GLU A 94 -11.66 -54.02 19.97
C GLU A 94 -11.01 -55.14 19.16
N GLU A 95 -9.84 -54.90 18.58
CA GLU A 95 -9.09 -55.95 17.86
C GLU A 95 -8.67 -57.09 18.80
N LEU A 96 -8.26 -56.78 20.03
CA LEU A 96 -7.96 -57.79 21.04
C LEU A 96 -9.21 -58.63 21.39
N ASN A 97 -10.36 -57.98 21.57
CA ASN A 97 -11.63 -58.68 21.83
C ASN A 97 -12.03 -59.59 20.66
N ARG A 98 -11.82 -59.16 19.40
CA ARG A 98 -12.06 -59.99 18.21
C ARG A 98 -11.19 -61.24 18.21
N ILE A 99 -9.92 -61.12 18.59
CA ILE A 99 -9.00 -62.26 18.75
C ILE A 99 -9.51 -63.21 19.84
N GLN A 100 -9.95 -62.69 20.99
CA GLN A 100 -10.48 -63.51 22.09
C GLN A 100 -11.76 -64.27 21.71
N ILE A 101 -12.68 -63.62 20.99
CA ILE A 101 -13.89 -64.28 20.48
C ILE A 101 -13.51 -65.42 19.54
N LYS A 102 -12.63 -65.16 18.58
CA LYS A 102 -12.13 -66.17 17.62
C LYS A 102 -11.44 -67.35 18.32
N LEU A 103 -10.64 -67.07 19.36
CA LEU A 103 -9.98 -68.10 20.17
C LEU A 103 -11.02 -69.01 20.87
N THR A 104 -12.08 -68.40 21.40
CA THR A 104 -13.18 -69.12 22.06
C THR A 104 -13.96 -69.99 21.07
N GLU A 105 -14.25 -69.48 19.87
CA GLU A 105 -14.89 -70.24 18.79
C GLU A 105 -14.06 -71.47 18.37
N LEU A 106 -12.76 -71.30 18.18
CA LEU A 106 -11.85 -72.38 17.78
C LEU A 106 -11.73 -73.46 18.87
N ASN A 107 -11.65 -73.06 20.14
CA ASN A 107 -11.65 -73.99 21.28
C ASN A 107 -12.95 -74.81 21.35
N ASN A 108 -14.10 -74.18 21.10
CA ASN A 108 -15.40 -74.84 21.14
C ASN A 108 -15.64 -75.77 19.95
N ALA A 109 -15.07 -75.46 18.78
CA ALA A 109 -15.25 -76.24 17.56
C ALA A 109 -14.46 -77.57 17.53
N GLN A 110 -13.47 -77.77 18.43
CA GLN A 110 -12.60 -78.95 18.54
C GLN A 110 -11.87 -79.39 17.24
N LYS A 111 -11.93 -78.59 16.17
CA LYS A 111 -11.18 -78.74 14.92
C LYS A 111 -10.44 -77.43 14.64
N THR A 112 -9.27 -77.27 15.25
CA THR A 112 -8.37 -76.14 15.01
C THR A 112 -7.30 -76.57 14.02
N THR A 113 -7.08 -75.79 12.95
CA THR A 113 -5.97 -76.06 12.02
C THR A 113 -4.72 -75.27 12.41
N HIS A 114 -3.55 -75.72 11.98
CA HIS A 114 -2.30 -74.97 12.19
C HIS A 114 -2.34 -73.56 11.58
N GLN A 115 -3.07 -73.39 10.46
CA GLN A 115 -3.24 -72.09 9.81
C GLN A 115 -4.05 -71.10 10.66
N ASP A 116 -5.04 -71.59 11.42
CA ASP A 116 -5.81 -70.74 12.35
C ASP A 116 -4.93 -70.20 13.49
N ILE A 117 -4.02 -71.03 13.99
CA ILE A 117 -3.06 -70.67 15.03
C ILE A 117 -2.05 -69.64 14.51
N ASP A 118 -1.49 -69.86 13.33
CA ASP A 118 -0.52 -68.95 12.72
C ASP A 118 -1.13 -67.56 12.45
N LEU A 119 -2.39 -67.52 12.01
CA LEU A 119 -3.13 -66.26 11.81
C LEU A 119 -3.31 -65.49 13.14
N LEU A 120 -3.64 -66.19 14.23
CA LEU A 120 -3.80 -65.58 15.56
C LEU A 120 -2.47 -65.04 16.08
N ILE A 121 -1.38 -65.80 15.94
CA ILE A 121 -0.03 -65.37 16.33
C ILE A 121 0.37 -64.11 15.57
N SER A 122 0.14 -64.07 14.24
CA SER A 122 0.44 -62.90 13.41
C SER A 122 -0.35 -61.67 13.87
N LYS A 123 -1.65 -61.82 14.16
CA LYS A 123 -2.49 -60.70 14.64
C LYS A 123 -2.08 -60.22 16.03
N MET A 124 -1.75 -61.13 16.95
CA MET A 124 -1.24 -60.76 18.28
C MET A 124 0.08 -60.01 18.19
N SER A 125 0.99 -60.44 17.31
CA SER A 125 2.26 -59.74 17.07
C SER A 125 2.02 -58.32 16.52
N GLN A 126 1.04 -58.16 15.62
CA GLN A 126 0.70 -56.85 15.04
C GLN A 126 0.11 -55.89 16.08
N ILE A 127 -0.82 -56.36 16.92
CA ILE A 127 -1.36 -55.55 18.03
C ILE A 127 -0.24 -55.15 18.99
N ARG A 128 0.66 -56.08 19.33
CA ARG A 128 1.79 -55.80 20.22
C ARG A 128 2.71 -54.71 19.66
N SER A 129 3.02 -54.77 18.37
CA SER A 129 3.79 -53.71 17.69
C SER A 129 3.04 -52.39 17.72
N SER A 130 1.73 -52.38 17.44
CA SER A 130 0.93 -51.16 17.45
C SER A 130 0.80 -50.53 18.86
N ILE A 131 0.80 -51.34 19.92
CA ILE A 131 0.85 -50.86 21.31
C ILE A 131 2.21 -50.24 21.62
N MET A 132 3.31 -50.86 21.21
CA MET A 132 4.65 -50.28 21.39
C MET A 132 4.78 -48.94 20.63
N ASP A 133 4.28 -48.87 19.40
CA ASP A 133 4.26 -47.63 18.62
C ASP A 133 3.40 -46.54 19.29
N LEU A 134 2.32 -46.95 19.97
CA LEU A 134 1.46 -46.07 20.76
C LEU A 134 2.20 -45.46 21.96
N GLU A 135 3.00 -46.26 22.65
CA GLU A 135 3.76 -45.87 23.84
C GLU A 135 4.96 -44.96 23.51
N GLU A 136 5.62 -45.17 22.36
CA GLU A 136 6.88 -44.47 22.06
C GLU A 136 6.74 -43.20 21.21
N THR A 137 5.86 -43.15 20.19
CA THR A 137 5.93 -42.07 19.17
C THR A 137 4.59 -41.63 18.56
N CYS A 138 3.46 -42.01 19.14
CA CYS A 138 2.17 -41.93 18.45
C CYS A 138 1.74 -40.53 17.97
N PHE A 139 2.17 -39.47 18.64
CA PHE A 139 1.73 -38.11 18.34
C PHE A 139 2.90 -37.17 18.12
N LYS A 140 3.00 -36.64 16.91
CA LYS A 140 3.93 -35.56 16.57
C LYS A 140 3.21 -34.21 16.69
N ILE A 141 3.50 -33.48 17.75
CA ILE A 141 2.98 -32.11 17.92
C ILE A 141 3.92 -31.15 17.17
N THR A 142 3.38 -30.44 16.19
CA THR A 142 4.09 -29.36 15.50
C THR A 142 3.55 -28.04 15.98
N THR A 143 4.36 -27.27 16.70
CA THR A 143 3.99 -25.92 17.17
C THR A 143 4.55 -24.87 16.22
N HIS A 144 3.82 -23.76 16.09
CA HIS A 144 4.26 -22.58 15.35
C HIS A 144 4.37 -21.42 16.34
N PRO A 145 5.35 -20.52 16.17
CA PRO A 145 5.54 -19.39 17.07
C PRO A 145 4.36 -18.42 16.97
N LEU A 146 3.91 -17.90 18.11
CA LEU A 146 2.99 -16.77 18.16
C LEU A 146 3.77 -15.50 17.85
N ILE A 147 3.54 -14.93 16.67
CA ILE A 147 4.18 -13.68 16.23
C ILE A 147 3.26 -12.52 16.60
N LEU A 148 3.72 -11.68 17.54
CA LEU A 148 3.08 -10.40 17.84
C LEU A 148 3.75 -9.34 16.96
N ASP A 149 2.99 -8.78 16.02
CA ASP A 149 3.45 -7.68 15.18
C ASP A 149 2.88 -6.32 15.63
N ASP A 150 3.43 -5.24 15.09
CA ASP A 150 3.02 -3.86 15.39
C ASP A 150 1.56 -3.54 14.98
N THR A 151 0.83 -4.48 14.38
CA THR A 151 -0.57 -4.27 13.97
C THR A 151 -1.59 -4.69 15.02
N PHE A 152 -1.18 -5.46 16.04
CA PHE A 152 -2.08 -5.94 17.10
C PHE A 152 -2.58 -4.84 18.04
N ILE A 153 -1.76 -3.82 18.30
CA ILE A 153 -2.09 -2.69 19.16
C ILE A 153 -1.76 -1.40 18.42
N ASP A 154 -2.77 -0.56 18.22
CA ASP A 154 -2.63 0.73 17.56
C ASP A 154 -2.82 1.86 18.57
N ILE A 155 -1.72 2.55 18.90
CA ILE A 155 -1.75 3.73 19.78
C ILE A 155 -1.81 4.96 18.89
N LYS A 156 -3.02 5.46 18.66
CA LYS A 156 -3.28 6.69 17.89
C LYS A 156 -3.48 7.88 18.79
N ASN A 157 -3.03 9.05 18.35
CA ASN A 157 -3.49 10.30 18.94
C ASN A 157 -4.95 10.49 18.51
N THR A 158 -5.86 10.68 19.46
CA THR A 158 -7.29 10.91 19.16
C THR A 158 -7.53 12.19 18.37
N ASN A 159 -6.54 13.08 18.28
CA ASN A 159 -6.57 14.29 17.47
C ASN A 159 -6.01 14.11 16.04
N ASP A 160 -5.58 12.89 15.64
CA ASP A 160 -5.16 12.62 14.25
C ASP A 160 -6.35 12.53 13.27
N HIS A 161 -7.58 12.57 13.80
CA HIS A 161 -8.78 12.79 13.00
C HIS A 161 -9.10 14.28 12.96
N GLU A 162 -8.31 15.01 12.18
CA GLU A 162 -8.92 15.73 11.07
C GLU A 162 -7.95 16.37 10.08
N VAL A 163 -6.63 16.49 10.27
CA VAL A 163 -5.77 17.37 9.41
C VAL A 163 -6.60 18.57 8.96
N ASN A 164 -6.89 19.50 9.87
CA ASN A 164 -7.72 20.64 9.51
C ASN A 164 -7.08 21.40 8.35
N LEU A 165 -7.47 21.08 7.11
CA LEU A 165 -6.94 21.65 5.87
C LEU A 165 -7.28 23.14 5.81
N SER A 166 -8.22 23.61 6.64
CA SER A 166 -8.51 25.05 6.79
C SER A 166 -7.39 25.82 7.49
N SER A 167 -6.40 25.13 8.08
CA SER A 167 -5.19 25.73 8.66
C SER A 167 -3.98 25.73 7.71
N LEU A 168 -4.05 24.99 6.59
CA LEU A 168 -3.09 25.20 5.51
C LEU A 168 -3.38 26.59 4.95
N SER A 169 -2.39 27.49 5.01
CA SER A 169 -2.46 28.77 4.32
C SER A 169 -2.89 28.52 2.86
N HIS A 170 -3.72 29.41 2.30
CA HIS A 170 -4.27 29.34 0.93
C HIS A 170 -3.21 29.36 -0.20
N THR A 171 -2.02 28.80 0.00
CA THR A 171 -0.94 28.71 -0.96
C THR A 171 -1.14 27.52 -1.91
N TYR A 172 -2.36 27.27 -2.37
CA TYR A 172 -2.54 26.47 -3.58
C TYR A 172 -2.44 27.43 -4.77
N LYS A 173 -1.31 27.39 -5.47
CA LYS A 173 -1.23 28.04 -6.79
C LYS A 173 -1.83 27.07 -7.80
N ALA A 174 -2.99 27.41 -8.34
CA ALA A 174 -3.61 26.63 -9.39
C ALA A 174 -2.91 26.94 -10.73
N ILE A 175 -2.39 25.91 -11.39
CA ILE A 175 -1.88 26.03 -12.75
C ILE A 175 -3.05 25.76 -13.70
N HIS A 176 -3.53 26.82 -14.37
CA HIS A 176 -4.55 26.66 -15.40
C HIS A 176 -3.95 25.98 -16.64
N ARG A 177 -4.51 24.82 -17.00
CA ARG A 177 -4.11 24.09 -18.20
C ARG A 177 -4.98 24.55 -19.37
N PRO A 178 -4.38 25.05 -20.48
CA PRO A 178 -5.14 25.42 -21.67
C PRO A 178 -5.80 24.18 -22.31
N GLU A 179 -6.84 24.42 -23.10
CA GLU A 179 -7.47 23.37 -23.92
C GLU A 179 -6.43 22.75 -24.87
N GLY A 180 -6.53 21.43 -25.08
CA GLY A 180 -5.56 20.66 -25.88
C GLY A 180 -4.31 20.21 -25.11
N GLY A 181 -4.10 20.66 -23.86
CA GLY A 181 -3.08 20.07 -22.98
C GLY A 181 -3.35 18.59 -22.67
N PHE A 182 -2.31 17.83 -22.33
CA PHE A 182 -2.45 16.43 -21.87
C PHE A 182 -2.46 16.39 -20.34
N GLN A 183 -3.00 15.32 -19.74
CA GLN A 183 -3.17 15.23 -18.28
C GLN A 183 -1.90 14.77 -17.54
N SER A 184 -0.94 14.24 -18.29
CA SER A 184 0.27 13.65 -17.73
C SER A 184 1.25 14.72 -17.27
N LEU A 185 1.86 14.47 -16.12
CA LEU A 185 2.90 15.31 -15.51
C LEU A 185 3.98 14.43 -14.89
N ALA A 186 5.21 14.93 -14.83
CA ALA A 186 6.32 14.27 -14.16
C ALA A 186 7.06 15.26 -13.25
N CYS A 187 7.74 14.72 -12.24
CA CYS A 187 8.50 15.50 -11.26
C CYS A 187 9.88 14.88 -11.09
N ASP A 188 10.92 15.71 -11.09
CA ASP A 188 12.31 15.30 -10.77
C ASP A 188 12.66 15.52 -9.28
N GLY A 189 11.74 16.09 -8.50
CA GLY A 189 11.91 16.49 -7.09
C GLY A 189 12.17 17.99 -6.87
N GLN A 190 12.48 18.73 -7.93
CA GLN A 190 12.70 20.18 -7.94
C GLN A 190 11.77 20.90 -8.92
N HIS A 191 11.50 20.29 -10.07
CA HIS A 191 10.72 20.82 -11.16
C HIS A 191 9.55 19.90 -11.53
N LEU A 192 8.52 20.51 -12.12
CA LEU A 192 7.38 19.83 -12.70
C LEU A 192 7.36 20.01 -14.21
N LEU A 193 7.32 18.90 -14.95
CA LEU A 193 7.13 18.91 -16.39
C LEU A 193 5.64 18.75 -16.71
N ILE A 194 5.08 19.74 -17.40
CA ILE A 194 3.64 19.79 -17.73
C ILE A 194 3.48 20.18 -19.20
N HIS A 195 2.58 19.50 -19.91
CA HIS A 195 2.19 19.90 -21.26
C HIS A 195 1.11 20.99 -21.23
N GLN A 196 1.48 22.20 -21.64
CA GLN A 196 0.58 23.32 -21.88
C GLN A 196 0.57 23.61 -23.38
N HIS A 197 -0.42 23.06 -24.10
CA HIS A 197 -0.47 23.11 -25.56
C HIS A 197 -0.17 24.52 -26.10
N PRO A 198 0.75 24.66 -27.07
CA PRO A 198 1.47 23.60 -27.79
C PRO A 198 2.83 23.22 -27.18
N ASN A 199 3.15 23.70 -25.98
CA ASN A 199 4.48 23.59 -25.40
C ASN A 199 4.54 22.57 -24.28
N LEU A 200 5.74 22.01 -24.10
CA LEU A 200 6.12 21.33 -22.89
C LEU A 200 6.88 22.31 -21.99
N CYS A 201 6.36 22.53 -20.79
CA CYS A 201 6.81 23.58 -19.87
C CYS A 201 7.38 22.96 -18.61
N LEU A 202 8.53 23.49 -18.17
CA LEU A 202 9.16 23.14 -16.91
C LEU A 202 8.82 24.20 -15.86
N PHE A 203 8.24 23.76 -14.75
CA PHE A 203 7.81 24.63 -13.66
C PHE A 203 8.74 24.50 -12.44
N ASP A 204 8.99 25.61 -11.75
CA ASP A 204 9.64 25.61 -10.43
C ASP A 204 8.67 25.23 -9.29
N ARG A 205 9.19 25.18 -8.06
CA ARG A 205 8.41 24.92 -6.83
C ARG A 205 7.36 25.99 -6.54
N ASP A 206 7.54 27.19 -7.05
CA ASP A 206 6.61 28.32 -6.93
C ASP A 206 5.60 28.34 -8.09
N ALA A 207 5.54 27.27 -8.89
CA ALA A 207 4.71 27.10 -10.08
C ALA A 207 4.85 28.24 -11.10
N ASN A 208 6.07 28.73 -11.32
CA ASN A 208 6.43 29.59 -12.43
C ASN A 208 7.08 28.77 -13.54
N ILE A 209 6.85 29.15 -14.80
CA ILE A 209 7.50 28.52 -15.94
C ILE A 209 8.96 29.00 -15.98
N ILE A 210 9.89 28.07 -15.84
CA ILE A 210 11.34 28.32 -15.98
C ILE A 210 11.72 28.37 -17.45
N THR A 211 11.26 27.38 -18.21
CA THR A 211 11.59 27.19 -19.62
C THR A 211 10.52 26.36 -20.30
N GLN A 212 10.43 26.46 -21.62
CA GLN A 212 9.47 25.74 -22.43
C GLN A 212 10.03 25.42 -23.81
N THR A 213 9.51 24.36 -24.42
CA THR A 213 9.86 23.96 -25.78
C THR A 213 8.60 23.53 -26.53
N LEU A 214 8.59 23.67 -27.86
CA LEU A 214 7.46 23.27 -28.68
C LEU A 214 7.32 21.74 -28.70
N TRP A 215 6.12 21.23 -28.44
CA TRP A 215 5.82 19.81 -28.57
C TRP A 215 5.11 19.52 -29.89
N SER A 216 5.87 19.00 -30.87
CA SER A 216 5.36 18.69 -32.22
C SER A 216 5.11 17.19 -32.47
N TYR A 217 5.25 16.34 -31.45
CA TYR A 217 5.26 14.88 -31.59
C TYR A 217 3.92 14.21 -31.29
N GLY A 218 2.83 14.99 -31.27
CA GLY A 218 1.47 14.47 -31.13
C GLY A 218 1.02 14.26 -29.68
N GLU A 219 0.28 13.17 -29.43
CA GLU A 219 -0.34 12.92 -28.12
C GLU A 219 0.67 12.42 -27.08
N ILE A 220 0.59 12.97 -25.87
CA ILE A 220 1.35 12.49 -24.71
C ILE A 220 0.45 11.59 -23.86
N ARG A 221 0.84 10.32 -23.75
CA ARG A 221 0.16 9.28 -22.97
C ARG A 221 0.53 9.37 -21.50
N ASP A 222 1.81 9.41 -21.19
CA ASP A 222 2.32 9.45 -19.82
C ASP A 222 3.72 10.06 -19.76
N MET A 223 4.21 10.36 -18.56
CA MET A 223 5.54 10.90 -18.34
C MET A 223 6.12 10.36 -17.02
N CYS A 224 7.42 10.13 -16.97
CA CYS A 224 8.14 9.85 -15.72
C CYS A 224 9.53 10.50 -15.70
N TRP A 225 10.16 10.54 -14.53
CA TRP A 225 11.54 11.01 -14.36
C TRP A 225 12.47 9.83 -14.15
N SER A 226 13.59 9.80 -14.88
CA SER A 226 14.65 8.81 -14.68
C SER A 226 15.84 9.46 -13.97
N VAL A 227 16.07 9.04 -12.72
CA VAL A 227 17.23 9.46 -11.93
C VAL A 227 18.54 9.08 -12.62
N THR A 228 18.58 7.87 -13.20
CA THR A 228 19.78 7.30 -13.84
C THR A 228 20.19 8.04 -15.11
N LEU A 229 19.21 8.51 -15.88
CA LEU A 229 19.48 9.33 -17.07
C LEU A 229 19.62 10.82 -16.74
N GLY A 230 19.11 11.27 -15.58
CA GLY A 230 18.94 12.69 -15.28
C GLY A 230 18.02 13.38 -16.29
N GLN A 231 16.98 12.68 -16.75
CA GLN A 231 16.11 13.14 -17.83
C GLN A 231 14.65 12.72 -17.60
N PHE A 232 13.74 13.56 -18.09
CA PHE A 232 12.33 13.18 -18.20
C PHE A 232 12.15 12.23 -19.38
N ILE A 233 11.32 11.22 -19.19
CA ILE A 233 10.88 10.30 -20.22
C ILE A 233 9.42 10.61 -20.51
N VAL A 234 9.14 10.95 -21.76
CA VAL A 234 7.80 11.28 -22.26
C VAL A 234 7.33 10.17 -23.19
N LEU A 235 6.21 9.57 -22.84
CA LEU A 235 5.56 8.52 -23.60
C LEU A 235 4.59 9.15 -24.59
N GLY A 236 4.94 9.13 -25.87
CA GLY A 236 4.04 9.50 -26.96
C GLY A 236 3.04 8.39 -27.27
N ALA A 237 2.25 8.57 -28.32
CA ALA A 237 1.35 7.52 -28.81
C ALA A 237 2.12 6.27 -29.28
N ASN A 238 3.19 6.46 -30.06
CA ASN A 238 3.97 5.37 -30.67
C ASN A 238 5.46 5.39 -30.28
N SER A 239 6.00 6.55 -29.93
CA SER A 239 7.43 6.75 -29.65
C SER A 239 7.68 7.17 -28.20
N ILE A 240 8.91 6.97 -27.73
CA ILE A 240 9.37 7.43 -26.42
C ILE A 240 10.43 8.51 -26.63
N PHE A 241 10.33 9.58 -25.84
CA PHE A 241 11.24 10.72 -25.92
C PHE A 241 11.93 10.96 -24.60
N CYS A 242 13.20 11.33 -24.64
CA CYS A 242 13.97 11.79 -23.51
C CYS A 242 14.14 13.31 -23.59
N ILE A 243 13.95 13.97 -22.45
CA ILE A 243 13.98 15.43 -22.33
C ILE A 243 14.99 15.82 -21.26
N ASN A 244 15.98 16.61 -21.69
CA ASN A 244 16.98 17.15 -20.80
C ASN A 244 16.42 18.38 -20.08
N GLU A 245 16.35 18.35 -18.75
CA GLU A 245 15.76 19.43 -17.94
C GLU A 245 16.46 20.79 -18.15
N ASN A 246 17.78 20.78 -18.35
CA ASN A 246 18.58 22.00 -18.39
C ASN A 246 18.50 22.71 -19.74
N THR A 247 18.35 21.96 -20.82
CA THR A 247 18.34 22.48 -22.20
C THR A 247 16.97 22.43 -22.86
N MET A 248 16.02 21.69 -22.28
CA MET A 248 14.73 21.32 -22.89
C MET A 248 14.86 20.68 -24.28
N SER A 249 16.03 20.09 -24.59
CA SER A 249 16.21 19.35 -25.83
C SER A 249 15.42 18.05 -25.78
N ILE A 250 14.62 17.79 -26.82
CA ILE A 250 13.86 16.55 -26.98
C ILE A 250 14.65 15.62 -27.90
N LYS A 251 14.85 14.38 -27.47
CA LYS A 251 15.45 13.31 -28.28
C LYS A 251 14.53 12.11 -28.33
N GLU A 252 14.27 11.59 -29.51
CA GLU A 252 13.56 10.32 -29.68
C GLU A 252 14.47 9.16 -29.31
N VAL A 253 13.89 8.10 -28.75
CA VAL A 253 14.58 6.87 -28.40
C VAL A 253 14.41 5.87 -29.54
N ASP A 254 15.33 5.91 -30.50
CA ASP A 254 15.25 5.13 -31.77
C ASP A 254 15.27 3.60 -31.58
N THR A 255 15.72 3.12 -30.42
CA THR A 255 15.85 1.68 -30.12
C THR A 255 14.53 1.02 -29.76
N ILE A 256 13.48 1.80 -29.50
CA ILE A 256 12.17 1.30 -29.07
C ILE A 256 11.27 1.15 -30.29
N ARG A 257 10.71 -0.05 -30.48
CA ARG A 257 9.76 -0.30 -31.56
C ARG A 257 8.49 0.52 -31.36
N GLU A 258 7.97 1.08 -32.44
CA GLU A 258 6.67 1.75 -32.41
C GLU A 258 5.57 0.80 -31.94
N GLN A 259 4.86 1.19 -30.89
CA GLN A 259 3.72 0.45 -30.35
C GLN A 259 2.76 1.39 -29.65
N ASN A 260 1.49 1.02 -29.55
CA ASN A 260 0.50 1.82 -28.85
C ASN A 260 0.73 1.73 -27.33
N TRP A 261 1.31 2.77 -26.75
CA TRP A 261 1.64 2.81 -25.32
C TRP A 261 0.56 3.49 -24.49
N ILE A 262 0.46 3.16 -23.19
CA ILE A 262 -0.50 3.79 -22.28
C ILE A 262 0.12 4.44 -21.05
N SER A 263 1.10 3.80 -20.40
CA SER A 263 1.67 4.30 -19.15
C SER A 263 3.10 3.83 -18.98
N CYS A 264 3.92 4.63 -18.29
CA CYS A 264 5.32 4.31 -18.04
C CYS A 264 5.76 4.68 -16.63
N THR A 265 6.74 3.96 -16.13
CA THR A 265 7.45 4.27 -14.88
C THR A 265 8.85 3.69 -14.95
N CYS A 266 9.78 4.14 -14.11
CA CYS A 266 11.11 3.56 -14.08
C CYS A 266 11.64 3.34 -12.67
N SER A 267 12.50 2.34 -12.56
CA SER A 267 13.44 2.18 -11.46
C SER A 267 14.76 2.86 -11.80
N GLU A 268 15.77 2.67 -10.96
CA GLU A 268 17.15 3.08 -11.24
C GLU A 268 17.75 2.35 -12.47
N THR A 269 17.23 1.19 -12.85
CA THR A 269 17.87 0.38 -13.91
C THR A 269 16.95 0.03 -15.06
N VAL A 270 15.64 0.04 -14.83
CA VAL A 270 14.66 -0.45 -15.80
C VAL A 270 13.55 0.57 -16.01
N LEU A 271 13.24 0.86 -17.27
CA LEU A 271 12.01 1.51 -17.70
C LEU A 271 10.94 0.44 -17.96
N PHE A 272 9.80 0.57 -17.30
CA PHE A 272 8.61 -0.25 -17.49
C PHE A 272 7.59 0.52 -18.32
N VAL A 273 7.14 -0.06 -19.43
CA VAL A 273 6.16 0.56 -20.33
C VAL A 273 5.00 -0.42 -20.57
N ALA A 274 3.77 0.04 -20.36
CA ALA A 274 2.58 -0.77 -20.60
C ALA A 274 1.99 -0.51 -22.00
N THR A 275 1.50 -1.57 -22.65
CA THR A 275 0.78 -1.45 -23.93
C THR A 275 -0.69 -1.07 -23.74
N ASN A 276 -1.23 -0.32 -24.70
CA ASN A 276 -2.62 0.14 -24.74
C ASN A 276 -3.50 -0.81 -25.56
N GLU A 277 -3.62 -2.05 -25.10
CA GLU A 277 -4.42 -3.09 -25.75
C GLU A 277 -4.99 -4.07 -24.72
N CYS A 278 -6.05 -4.80 -25.09
CA CYS A 278 -6.53 -5.92 -24.29
C CYS A 278 -5.42 -6.97 -24.12
N ALA A 279 -5.35 -7.59 -22.95
CA ALA A 279 -4.23 -8.43 -22.56
C ALA A 279 -2.90 -7.66 -22.51
N SER A 280 -2.93 -6.40 -22.06
CA SER A 280 -1.75 -5.51 -21.99
C SER A 280 -0.51 -6.22 -21.46
N SER A 281 0.61 -5.96 -22.13
CA SER A 281 1.93 -6.40 -21.71
C SER A 281 2.69 -5.28 -21.01
N ILE A 282 3.71 -5.66 -20.24
CA ILE A 282 4.71 -4.74 -19.71
C ILE A 282 6.02 -5.04 -20.43
N MET A 283 6.53 -4.03 -21.12
CA MET A 283 7.86 -4.02 -21.72
C MET A 283 8.86 -3.51 -20.69
N GLU A 284 9.99 -4.20 -20.57
CA GLU A 284 11.11 -3.82 -19.72
C GLU A 284 12.29 -3.40 -20.60
N TYR A 285 12.80 -2.19 -20.39
CA TYR A 285 13.99 -1.66 -21.06
C TYR A 285 15.06 -1.35 -20.02
N ILE A 286 16.31 -1.74 -20.24
CA ILE A 286 17.42 -1.21 -19.44
C ILE A 286 17.58 0.27 -19.76
N LEU A 287 17.92 1.10 -18.77
CA LEU A 287 18.10 2.54 -18.97
C LEU A 287 19.52 2.92 -19.40
N PHE A 288 20.53 2.21 -18.90
CA PHE A 288 21.95 2.56 -19.07
C PHE A 288 22.76 1.35 -19.58
N PRO A 289 23.74 1.53 -20.49
CA PRO A 289 24.24 2.81 -21.04
C PRO A 289 23.37 3.42 -22.14
N VAL A 290 22.51 2.63 -22.77
CA VAL A 290 21.53 3.06 -23.78
C VAL A 290 20.21 2.38 -23.44
N ILE A 291 19.09 3.05 -23.75
CA ILE A 291 17.78 2.44 -23.55
C ILE A 291 17.65 1.24 -24.51
N GLU A 292 17.57 0.03 -23.98
CA GLU A 292 17.52 -1.19 -24.78
C GLU A 292 16.46 -2.15 -24.26
N PHE A 293 15.75 -2.79 -25.19
CA PHE A 293 14.73 -3.77 -24.85
C PHE A 293 15.35 -4.99 -24.18
N VAL A 294 14.80 -5.37 -23.03
CA VAL A 294 15.22 -6.56 -22.28
C VAL A 294 14.26 -7.70 -22.52
N ARG A 295 12.98 -7.47 -22.24
CA ARG A 295 11.95 -8.50 -22.30
C ARG A 295 10.55 -7.91 -22.28
N GLU A 296 9.62 -8.73 -22.75
CA GLU A 296 8.19 -8.48 -22.70
C GLU A 296 7.52 -9.45 -21.72
N ARG A 297 6.65 -8.91 -20.86
CA ARG A 297 5.84 -9.67 -19.91
C ARG A 297 4.40 -9.68 -20.39
N LYS A 298 3.86 -10.85 -20.73
CA LYS A 298 2.48 -11.03 -21.24
C LYS A 298 1.60 -11.77 -20.24
N HIS A 299 0.31 -11.85 -20.58
CA HIS A 299 -0.62 -12.82 -20.01
C HIS A 299 0.01 -14.24 -19.89
N PRO A 300 -0.24 -14.98 -18.80
CA PRO A 300 -1.11 -14.65 -17.65
C PRO A 300 -0.39 -13.86 -16.55
N LEU A 301 0.88 -13.49 -16.76
CA LEU A 301 1.72 -12.90 -15.72
C LEU A 301 1.34 -11.46 -15.41
N VAL A 302 0.70 -10.73 -16.33
CA VAL A 302 0.44 -9.29 -16.18
C VAL A 302 -1.04 -9.00 -15.95
N CYS A 303 -1.89 -9.33 -16.92
CA CYS A 303 -3.34 -9.18 -16.83
C CYS A 303 -4.05 -10.30 -17.60
N LYS A 304 -5.36 -10.47 -17.38
CA LYS A 304 -6.20 -11.42 -18.13
C LYS A 304 -6.44 -10.95 -19.57
N LYS A 305 -6.92 -11.85 -20.44
CA LYS A 305 -7.17 -11.54 -21.86
C LYS A 305 -8.19 -10.41 -22.08
N ASP A 306 -9.12 -10.24 -21.12
CA ASP A 306 -10.20 -9.26 -21.12
C ASP A 306 -9.89 -8.00 -20.28
N GLU A 307 -8.64 -7.89 -19.82
CA GLU A 307 -8.15 -6.81 -18.98
C GLU A 307 -7.10 -5.98 -19.73
N PHE A 308 -6.90 -4.75 -19.27
CA PHE A 308 -5.86 -3.86 -19.77
C PHE A 308 -5.31 -2.98 -18.64
N ILE A 309 -4.04 -2.63 -18.76
CA ILE A 309 -3.36 -1.76 -17.81
C ILE A 309 -3.68 -0.31 -18.17
N VAL A 310 -4.08 0.47 -17.17
CA VAL A 310 -4.30 1.92 -17.33
C VAL A 310 -3.29 2.76 -16.58
N GLY A 311 -2.49 2.15 -15.70
CA GLY A 311 -1.43 2.84 -14.98
C GLY A 311 -0.42 1.86 -14.40
N VAL A 312 0.86 2.24 -14.47
CA VAL A 312 1.97 1.50 -13.88
C VAL A 312 2.86 2.45 -13.07
N ILE A 313 3.17 2.08 -11.83
CA ILE A 313 4.08 2.86 -10.97
C ILE A 313 5.06 1.93 -10.27
N TYR A 314 6.33 2.27 -10.35
CA TYR A 314 7.39 1.60 -9.63
C TYR A 314 7.65 2.31 -8.29
N ASN A 315 7.80 1.51 -7.23
CA ASN A 315 8.29 1.99 -5.94
C ASN A 315 8.95 0.83 -5.17
N ASN A 316 10.20 1.02 -4.72
CA ASN A 316 10.92 0.09 -3.83
C ASN A 316 10.79 -1.39 -4.22
N ALA A 317 11.25 -1.75 -5.41
CA ALA A 317 11.20 -3.10 -5.98
C ALA A 317 9.78 -3.66 -6.25
N ASN A 318 8.75 -2.83 -6.17
CA ASN A 318 7.37 -3.22 -6.46
C ASN A 318 6.80 -2.40 -7.62
N LEU A 319 5.89 -3.03 -8.36
CA LEU A 319 5.08 -2.40 -9.39
C LEU A 319 3.63 -2.40 -8.94
N ALA A 320 3.07 -1.20 -8.78
CA ALA A 320 1.64 -1.00 -8.66
C ALA A 320 1.04 -0.92 -10.06
N LEU A 321 0.13 -1.85 -10.36
CA LEU A 321 -0.62 -1.89 -11.60
C LEU A 321 -2.06 -1.50 -11.33
N MET A 322 -2.60 -0.62 -12.16
CA MET A 322 -4.03 -0.42 -12.22
C MET A 322 -4.59 -1.08 -13.46
N VAL A 323 -5.54 -1.99 -13.26
CA VAL A 323 -6.03 -2.91 -14.28
C VAL A 323 -7.54 -2.73 -14.40
N MET A 324 -7.99 -2.41 -15.62
CA MET A 324 -9.40 -2.25 -15.95
C MET A 324 -9.88 -3.45 -16.76
N ASN A 325 -11.13 -3.85 -16.52
CA ASN A 325 -11.86 -4.81 -17.33
C ASN A 325 -13.07 -4.11 -17.94
N MET A 326 -13.03 -3.86 -19.26
CA MET A 326 -14.12 -3.14 -19.96
C MET A 326 -15.44 -3.91 -19.89
N PHE A 327 -15.39 -5.23 -20.02
CA PHE A 327 -16.58 -6.07 -20.12
C PHE A 327 -17.33 -6.15 -18.79
N LYS A 328 -16.58 -6.27 -17.69
CA LYS A 328 -17.12 -6.30 -16.33
C LYS A 328 -17.34 -4.92 -15.73
N LYS A 329 -16.90 -3.85 -16.43
CA LYS A 329 -16.91 -2.46 -15.93
C LYS A 329 -16.27 -2.32 -14.55
N SER A 330 -15.20 -3.06 -14.32
CA SER A 330 -14.51 -3.14 -13.04
C SER A 330 -13.09 -2.66 -13.16
N ILE A 331 -12.58 -2.05 -12.11
CA ILE A 331 -11.17 -1.71 -11.97
C ILE A 331 -10.61 -2.36 -10.72
N HIS A 332 -9.35 -2.74 -10.75
CA HIS A 332 -8.63 -3.20 -9.58
C HIS A 332 -7.18 -2.74 -9.62
N MET A 333 -6.58 -2.67 -8.46
CA MET A 333 -5.18 -2.35 -8.26
C MET A 333 -4.47 -3.60 -7.76
N GLU A 334 -3.32 -3.89 -8.35
CA GLU A 334 -2.44 -4.97 -7.91
C GLU A 334 -1.08 -4.38 -7.54
N LEU A 335 -0.50 -4.87 -6.45
CA LEU A 335 0.92 -4.66 -6.19
C LEU A 335 1.64 -5.96 -6.48
N ARG A 336 2.69 -5.86 -7.29
CA ARG A 336 3.49 -6.99 -7.73
C ARG A 336 4.96 -6.74 -7.43
N ASN A 337 5.71 -7.80 -7.19
CA ASN A 337 7.17 -7.69 -7.17
C ASN A 337 7.66 -7.32 -8.58
N ALA A 338 8.49 -6.28 -8.72
CA ALA A 338 8.90 -5.79 -10.04
C ALA A 338 9.75 -6.79 -10.83
N LYS A 339 10.48 -7.68 -10.14
CA LYS A 339 11.38 -8.67 -10.76
C LYS A 339 10.64 -9.93 -11.20
N THR A 340 9.75 -10.46 -10.36
CA THR A 340 9.03 -11.72 -10.62
C THR A 340 7.63 -11.53 -11.19
N LEU A 341 7.05 -10.34 -11.03
CA LEU A 341 5.63 -10.02 -11.24
C LEU A 341 4.66 -10.84 -10.37
N GLU A 342 5.17 -11.52 -9.34
CA GLU A 342 4.33 -12.19 -8.35
C GLU A 342 3.48 -11.17 -7.61
N ARG A 343 2.18 -11.46 -7.50
CA ARG A 343 1.20 -10.56 -6.88
C ARG A 343 1.28 -10.64 -5.37
N ILE A 344 1.57 -9.50 -4.75
CA ILE A 344 1.67 -9.33 -3.29
C ILE A 344 0.29 -9.08 -2.70
N TRP A 345 -0.48 -8.16 -3.27
CA TRP A 345 -1.87 -7.93 -2.88
C TRP A 345 -2.71 -7.42 -4.05
N LEU A 346 -4.03 -7.52 -3.87
CA LEU A 346 -5.07 -7.10 -4.79
C LEU A 346 -6.07 -6.24 -4.02
N PHE A 347 -6.44 -5.11 -4.62
CA PHE A 347 -7.54 -4.29 -4.14
C PHE A 347 -8.51 -4.01 -5.26
N GLN A 348 -9.77 -4.36 -5.02
CA GLN A 348 -10.85 -4.12 -5.96
C GLN A 348 -11.80 -3.09 -5.33
N PRO A 349 -11.72 -1.82 -5.75
CA PRO A 349 -12.70 -0.83 -5.33
C PRO A 349 -14.08 -1.16 -5.89
N ASP A 350 -15.11 -0.86 -5.11
CA ASP A 350 -16.51 -0.95 -5.55
C ASP A 350 -16.87 0.29 -6.39
N ILE A 351 -16.25 0.40 -7.57
CA ILE A 351 -16.43 1.50 -8.52
C ILE A 351 -16.86 0.91 -9.87
N VAL A 352 -17.99 1.38 -10.39
CA VAL A 352 -18.41 1.09 -11.76
C VAL A 352 -17.58 1.93 -12.70
N CYS A 353 -16.63 1.29 -13.38
CA CYS A 353 -15.73 2.00 -14.28
C CYS A 353 -16.43 2.27 -15.61
N THR A 354 -16.61 3.55 -15.93
CA THR A 354 -17.04 4.02 -17.25
C THR A 354 -15.84 4.67 -17.96
N GLN A 355 -15.87 4.76 -19.29
CA GLN A 355 -14.75 5.23 -20.13
C GLN A 355 -14.20 6.63 -19.79
N LYS A 356 -14.83 7.39 -18.89
CA LYS A 356 -14.51 8.79 -18.60
C LYS A 356 -13.69 9.01 -17.32
N ILE A 357 -13.30 7.96 -16.60
CA ILE A 357 -12.55 8.10 -15.35
C ILE A 357 -11.08 7.75 -15.59
N THR A 358 -10.21 8.75 -15.51
CA THR A 358 -8.75 8.55 -15.48
C THR A 358 -8.33 8.25 -14.05
N PHE A 359 -7.54 7.20 -13.87
CA PHE A 359 -6.94 6.89 -12.58
C PHE A 359 -5.43 6.97 -12.69
N ARG A 360 -4.79 7.56 -11.68
CA ARG A 360 -3.34 7.60 -11.59
C ARG A 360 -2.90 7.10 -10.23
N CYS A 361 -1.94 6.19 -10.21
CA CYS A 361 -1.23 5.82 -9.00
C CYS A 361 -0.13 6.86 -8.76
N CYS A 362 0.06 7.30 -7.52
CA CYS A 362 1.19 8.13 -7.14
C CYS A 362 1.84 7.51 -5.91
N SER A 363 3.18 7.49 -5.86
CA SER A 363 3.90 7.18 -4.64
C SER A 363 3.90 8.43 -3.75
N LEU A 364 3.47 8.29 -2.49
CA LEU A 364 3.66 9.32 -1.48
C LEU A 364 4.95 8.98 -0.73
N THR A 365 6.03 9.73 -0.98
CA THR A 365 7.23 9.71 -0.13
C THR A 365 6.90 10.39 1.20
N CYS A 366 6.35 9.64 2.14
CA CYS A 366 6.23 10.09 3.52
C CYS A 366 7.58 9.92 4.23
N ASP A 367 8.48 10.91 4.12
CA ASP A 367 9.71 11.00 4.94
C ASP A 367 9.46 11.65 6.32
N HIS A 368 8.23 11.55 6.84
CA HIS A 368 7.89 11.88 8.22
C HIS A 368 7.24 10.66 8.89
N PRO A 369 7.33 10.49 10.24
CA PRO A 369 6.96 9.27 10.96
C PRO A 369 5.44 9.10 11.11
N SER A 370 4.68 9.45 10.08
CA SER A 370 3.27 9.14 9.92
C SER A 370 3.15 8.12 8.80
N ARG A 371 3.30 6.84 9.16
CA ARG A 371 2.79 5.71 8.36
C ARG A 371 1.28 5.91 8.19
N GLN A 372 0.86 6.69 7.20
CA GLN A 372 -0.54 6.82 6.82
C GLN A 372 -0.99 5.51 6.18
N LYS A 373 -1.60 4.65 7.02
CA LYS A 373 -2.46 3.57 6.57
C LYS A 373 -3.64 4.19 5.81
N PHE A 374 -3.82 3.83 4.54
CA PHE A 374 -5.05 4.10 3.80
C PHE A 374 -6.23 3.51 4.59
N SER A 375 -7.03 4.38 5.20
CA SER A 375 -8.31 3.99 5.77
C SER A 375 -9.34 3.93 4.65
N LYS A 376 -10.20 2.90 4.67
CA LYS A 376 -11.38 2.79 3.81
C LYS A 376 -12.32 3.97 4.09
N THR A 377 -12.15 5.09 3.41
CA THR A 377 -13.19 6.10 3.32
C THR A 377 -14.08 5.73 2.15
N ARG A 378 -15.34 5.40 2.43
CA ARG A 378 -16.39 5.35 1.40
C ARG A 378 -16.38 6.69 0.67
N LEU A 379 -15.98 6.69 -0.60
CA LEU A 379 -16.29 7.76 -1.53
C LEU A 379 -17.80 7.74 -1.75
N ASN A 380 -18.54 8.43 -0.89
CA ASN A 380 -19.93 8.78 -1.20
C ASN A 380 -19.88 9.77 -2.35
N ALA A 381 -20.25 9.31 -3.54
CA ALA A 381 -20.56 10.17 -4.67
C ALA A 381 -21.69 11.13 -4.27
N LYS A 382 -21.34 12.35 -3.86
CA LYS A 382 -22.24 13.49 -3.95
C LYS A 382 -21.93 14.22 -5.23
N SER A 383 -22.85 14.05 -6.17
CA SER A 383 -23.10 14.85 -7.36
C SER A 383 -22.58 16.28 -7.24
N PHE A 384 -21.60 16.64 -8.07
CA PHE A 384 -21.41 18.04 -8.47
C PHE A 384 -22.04 18.24 -9.84
N SER A 385 -22.94 19.22 -9.84
CA SER A 385 -23.78 19.70 -10.92
C SER A 385 -23.01 19.98 -12.21
N THR A 386 -23.60 19.53 -13.32
CA THR A 386 -23.47 20.14 -14.64
C THR A 386 -23.57 21.66 -14.55
N VAL A 387 -22.53 22.37 -14.97
CA VAL A 387 -22.68 23.71 -15.54
C VAL A 387 -22.31 23.58 -17.02
N SER A 388 -23.36 23.68 -17.82
CA SER A 388 -23.35 23.80 -19.26
C SER A 388 -22.62 25.06 -19.71
N GLY A 389 -21.71 24.88 -20.66
CA GLY A 389 -21.19 25.86 -21.61
C GLY A 389 -20.84 25.10 -22.87
#